data_AF-A0A7R8CKJ9-F1
#
_entry.id   AF-A0A7R8CKJ9-F1
#
_cell.length_a   1.000
_cell.length_b   1.000
_cell.length_c   1.000
_cell.angle_alpha   90.00
_cell.angle_beta   90.00
_cell.angle_gamma   90.00
#
_symmetry.space_group_name_H-M   'P 1'
#
loop_
_entity.id
_entity.type
_entity.pdbx_description
1 polymer ?
#
loop_
_entity_poly.entity_id
_entity_poly.type
_entity_poly.pdbx_seq_one_letter_code
_entity_poly.pdbx_strand_id
1 'polypeptide(L)'
;MFLGSPFVTDLDQLTAVNLFINDLPIHDFSRDILLCSSEYSDNLNKHLEEEIEKSKLLENDDICAKCDGMEIVALLNNLFGMFDHLSDKHLVYKVETVKDSFVGVAGAPEKTEDHAERIADMLLDMKDSVEFLPDPRPEYKNTNEHIKIGLGAHSGSVVAGIIGNKCPRYCLFGDAMNTSSRMMSSGEEQRIHISK
;
A
#
# COMPACT_ATOMS: atom_id res chain seq x y z
N MET A 1 -63.37 -16.57 -4.33
CA MET A 1 -62.60 -15.33 -4.45
C MET A 1 -61.13 -15.74 -4.42
N PHE A 2 -60.35 -15.39 -5.44
CA PHE A 2 -58.92 -15.73 -5.50
C PHE A 2 -58.14 -14.42 -5.64
N LEU A 3 -57.08 -14.29 -4.84
CA LEU A 3 -56.18 -13.15 -4.85
C LEU A 3 -54.83 -13.70 -5.30
N GLY A 4 -54.30 -13.20 -6.42
CA GLY A 4 -53.01 -13.60 -6.96
C GLY A 4 -52.22 -12.35 -7.29
N SER A 5 -50.99 -12.28 -6.78
CA SER A 5 -50.03 -11.22 -7.13
C SER A 5 -48.97 -11.82 -8.06
N PRO A 6 -48.54 -11.09 -9.11
CA PRO A 6 -47.44 -11.52 -9.97
C PRO A 6 -46.12 -11.54 -9.19
N PHE A 7 -45.38 -12.64 -9.26
CA PHE A 7 -44.05 -12.73 -8.67
C PHE A 7 -43.04 -12.07 -9.60
N VAL A 8 -42.57 -10.87 -9.26
CA VAL A 8 -41.60 -10.12 -10.05
C VAL A 8 -40.40 -9.79 -9.17
N THR A 9 -39.22 -10.19 -9.63
CA THR A 9 -37.96 -10.03 -8.88
C THR A 9 -37.08 -8.90 -9.40
N ASP A 10 -37.40 -8.35 -10.58
CA ASP A 10 -36.56 -7.35 -11.25
C ASP A 10 -37.38 -6.30 -12.02
N LEU A 11 -36.90 -5.06 -12.11
CA LEU A 11 -37.59 -3.94 -12.77
C LEU A 11 -37.75 -4.16 -14.29
N ASP A 12 -36.79 -4.86 -14.90
CA ASP A 12 -36.82 -5.17 -16.33
C ASP A 12 -37.96 -6.14 -16.67
N GLN A 13 -38.26 -7.08 -15.77
CA GLN A 13 -39.39 -7.98 -15.92
C GLN A 13 -40.73 -7.26 -15.77
N LEU A 14 -40.79 -6.25 -14.90
CA LEU A 14 -41.99 -5.41 -14.74
C LEU A 14 -42.28 -4.62 -16.03
N THR A 15 -41.24 -4.03 -16.61
CA THR A 15 -41.30 -3.25 -17.87
C THR A 15 -41.66 -4.14 -19.06
N ALA A 16 -41.12 -5.36 -19.12
CA ALA A 16 -41.45 -6.33 -20.18
C ALA A 16 -42.92 -6.79 -20.15
N VAL A 17 -43.56 -6.76 -18.98
CA VAL A 17 -44.98 -7.07 -18.79
C VAL A 17 -45.84 -5.79 -18.85
N ASN A 18 -45.25 -4.63 -19.16
CA ASN A 18 -45.91 -3.34 -19.26
C ASN A 18 -46.61 -2.90 -17.95
N LEU A 19 -46.11 -3.36 -16.82
CA LEU A 19 -46.56 -3.00 -15.48
C LEU A 19 -45.60 -1.98 -14.88
N PHE A 20 -46.14 -1.00 -14.16
CA PHE A 20 -45.34 -0.01 -13.44
C PHE A 20 -45.31 -0.31 -11.95
N ILE A 21 -44.26 0.12 -11.25
CA ILE A 21 -44.14 -0.04 -9.78
C ILE A 21 -45.36 0.55 -9.06
N ASN A 22 -45.97 1.59 -9.64
CA ASN A 22 -47.16 2.23 -9.11
C ASN A 22 -48.44 1.37 -9.21
N ASP A 23 -48.45 0.36 -10.07
CA ASP A 23 -49.58 -0.57 -10.24
C ASP A 23 -49.56 -1.70 -9.19
N LEU A 24 -48.44 -1.87 -8.47
CA LEU A 24 -48.33 -2.81 -7.37
C LEU A 24 -48.91 -2.22 -6.07
N PRO A 25 -49.75 -2.98 -5.32
CA PRO A 25 -50.29 -2.53 -4.05
C PRO A 25 -49.18 -2.16 -3.07
N ILE A 26 -49.36 -1.06 -2.33
CA ILE A 26 -48.37 -0.52 -1.38
C ILE A 26 -48.08 -1.46 -0.18
N HIS A 27 -48.90 -2.48 0.00
CA HIS A 27 -48.75 -3.50 1.06
C HIS A 27 -48.25 -4.84 0.51
N ASP A 28 -47.88 -4.89 -0.78
CA ASP A 28 -47.33 -6.09 -1.42
C ASP A 28 -45.82 -6.16 -1.19
N PHE A 29 -45.37 -7.28 -0.65
CA PHE A 29 -43.98 -7.57 -0.33
C PHE A 29 -43.06 -7.51 -1.56
N SER A 30 -43.60 -7.78 -2.76
CA SER A 30 -42.83 -7.74 -4.01
C SER A 30 -42.37 -6.32 -4.37
N ARG A 31 -43.14 -5.29 -3.96
CA ARG A 31 -42.78 -3.88 -4.16
C ARG A 31 -41.58 -3.49 -3.31
N ASP A 32 -41.55 -3.92 -2.05
CA ASP A 32 -40.45 -3.63 -1.13
C ASP A 32 -39.15 -4.31 -1.59
N ILE A 33 -39.24 -5.57 -2.05
CA ILE A 33 -38.08 -6.27 -2.61
C ILE A 33 -37.51 -5.56 -3.84
N LEU A 34 -38.38 -5.13 -4.77
CA LEU A 34 -37.94 -4.43 -5.99
C LEU A 34 -37.23 -3.12 -5.66
N LEU A 35 -37.79 -2.30 -4.76
CA LEU A 35 -37.18 -1.05 -4.34
C LEU A 35 -35.84 -1.27 -3.62
N CYS A 36 -35.77 -2.25 -2.71
CA CYS A 36 -34.52 -2.59 -2.05
C CYS A 36 -33.47 -3.11 -3.04
N SER A 37 -33.86 -3.88 -4.05
CA SER A 37 -32.93 -4.42 -5.05
C SER A 37 -32.28 -3.31 -5.89
N SER A 38 -33.07 -2.30 -6.32
CA SER A 38 -32.54 -1.14 -7.04
C SER A 38 -31.65 -0.24 -6.19
N GLU A 39 -32.05 0.03 -4.94
CA GLU A 39 -31.25 0.85 -4.03
C GLU A 39 -29.92 0.16 -3.68
N TYR A 40 -29.92 -1.17 -3.53
CA TYR A 40 -28.71 -1.92 -3.23
C TYR A 40 -27.77 -2.02 -4.43
N SER A 41 -28.30 -2.20 -5.64
CA SER A 41 -27.49 -2.23 -6.87
C SER A 41 -26.82 -0.89 -7.13
N ASP A 42 -27.55 0.22 -6.94
CA ASP A 42 -27.02 1.56 -7.19
C ASP A 42 -25.93 1.92 -6.17
N ASN A 43 -26.13 1.59 -4.90
CA ASN A 43 -25.12 1.79 -3.87
C ASN A 43 -23.86 0.94 -4.11
N LEU A 44 -24.02 -0.32 -4.52
CA LEU A 44 -22.88 -1.20 -4.81
C LEU A 44 -22.08 -0.72 -6.03
N ASN A 45 -22.77 -0.28 -7.10
CA ASN A 45 -22.13 0.29 -8.27
C ASN A 45 -21.33 1.56 -7.93
N LYS A 46 -21.91 2.42 -7.09
CA LYS A 46 -21.22 3.63 -6.62
C LYS A 46 -19.96 3.30 -5.81
N HIS A 47 -20.03 2.34 -4.89
CA HIS A 47 -18.87 1.88 -4.13
C HIS A 47 -17.79 1.27 -5.03
N LEU A 48 -18.18 0.53 -6.07
CA LEU A 48 -17.25 -0.07 -7.04
C LEU A 48 -16.56 1.01 -7.89
N GLU A 49 -17.31 2.03 -8.34
CA GLU A 49 -16.75 3.17 -9.06
C GLU A 49 -15.75 3.96 -8.20
N GLU A 50 -16.06 4.20 -6.93
CA GLU A 50 -15.15 4.84 -5.98
C GLU A 50 -13.86 4.04 -5.77
N GLU A 51 -13.92 2.70 -5.71
CA GLU A 51 -12.72 1.86 -5.61
C GLU A 51 -11.89 1.84 -6.90
N ILE A 52 -12.56 1.83 -8.07
CA ILE A 52 -11.89 1.92 -9.37
C ILE A 52 -11.20 3.27 -9.53
N GLU A 53 -11.82 4.36 -9.10
CA GLU A 53 -11.24 5.69 -9.15
C GLU A 53 -10.04 5.83 -8.19
N LYS A 54 -10.14 5.28 -6.97
CA LYS A 54 -9.00 5.19 -6.04
C LYS A 54 -7.84 4.39 -6.63
N SER A 55 -8.11 3.27 -7.28
CA SER A 55 -7.07 2.44 -7.92
C SER A 55 -6.38 3.19 -9.07
N LYS A 56 -7.13 3.92 -9.90
CA LYS A 56 -6.58 4.74 -11.00
C LYS A 56 -5.77 5.94 -10.52
N LEU A 57 -6.11 6.52 -9.38
CA LEU A 57 -5.33 7.62 -8.79
C LEU A 57 -3.97 7.07 -8.31
N LEU A 58 -3.98 5.91 -7.65
CA LEU A 58 -2.77 5.20 -7.24
C LEU A 58 -1.86 4.86 -8.45
N GLU A 59 -2.42 4.43 -9.59
CA GLU A 59 -1.65 4.17 -10.81
C GLU A 59 -1.03 5.43 -11.45
N ASN A 60 -1.62 6.61 -11.24
CA ASN A 60 -1.13 7.87 -11.84
C ASN A 60 -0.04 8.58 -11.02
N ASP A 61 0.10 8.22 -9.75
CA ASP A 61 1.20 8.67 -8.88
C ASP A 61 2.46 7.80 -9.02
N ASP A 62 2.38 6.69 -9.74
CA ASP A 62 3.54 5.87 -10.04
C ASP A 62 4.49 6.62 -11.00
N ILE A 63 5.66 6.97 -10.49
CA ILE A 63 6.81 7.45 -11.27
C ILE A 63 7.11 6.48 -12.44
N CYS A 64 6.81 5.19 -12.24
CA CYS A 64 6.85 4.11 -13.23
C CYS A 64 5.96 4.30 -14.44
N ALA A 65 4.86 5.04 -14.35
CA ALA A 65 3.95 5.27 -15.47
C ALA A 65 4.41 6.44 -16.38
N LYS A 66 5.24 7.36 -15.86
CA LYS A 66 5.59 8.62 -16.52
C LYS A 66 7.03 8.71 -17.04
N CYS A 67 7.92 7.84 -16.58
CA CYS A 67 9.35 7.87 -16.93
C CYS A 67 9.76 6.62 -17.74
N ASP A 68 10.87 6.74 -18.48
CA ASP A 68 11.42 5.58 -19.19
C ASP A 68 11.88 4.54 -18.18
N GLY A 69 11.48 3.29 -18.38
CA GLY A 69 11.74 2.22 -17.42
C GLY A 69 13.24 2.03 -17.12
N MET A 70 14.10 2.37 -18.09
CA MET A 70 15.55 2.24 -17.94
C MET A 70 16.14 3.30 -17.01
N GLU A 71 15.63 4.53 -17.03
CA GLU A 71 16.04 5.62 -16.12
C GLU A 71 15.63 5.32 -14.68
N ILE A 72 14.43 4.76 -14.49
CA ILE A 72 13.92 4.37 -13.16
C ILE A 72 14.76 3.25 -12.58
N VAL A 73 15.07 2.21 -13.37
CA VAL A 73 15.92 1.11 -12.91
C VAL A 73 17.32 1.61 -12.55
N ALA A 74 17.88 2.53 -13.33
CA ALA A 74 19.19 3.13 -13.01
C ALA A 74 19.14 3.93 -11.70
N LEU A 75 18.09 4.72 -11.48
CA LEU A 75 17.88 5.43 -10.22
C LEU A 75 17.77 4.46 -9.03
N LEU A 76 16.88 3.46 -9.13
CA LEU A 76 16.66 2.50 -8.05
C LEU A 76 17.95 1.73 -7.72
N ASN A 77 18.71 1.33 -8.73
CA ASN A 77 20.00 0.68 -8.54
C ASN A 77 21.00 1.58 -7.80
N ASN A 78 21.04 2.88 -8.10
CA ASN A 78 21.89 3.82 -7.38
C ASN A 78 21.43 4.02 -5.94
N LEU A 79 20.12 4.20 -5.72
CA LEU A 79 19.52 4.38 -4.39
C LEU A 79 19.77 3.16 -3.50
N PHE A 80 19.40 1.96 -3.97
CA PHE A 80 19.60 0.73 -3.21
C PHE A 80 21.08 0.37 -3.09
N GLY A 81 21.92 0.68 -4.09
CA GLY A 81 23.36 0.49 -3.99
C GLY A 81 23.99 1.34 -2.88
N MET A 82 23.54 2.59 -2.71
CA MET A 82 23.98 3.45 -1.61
C MET A 82 23.50 2.92 -0.26
N PHE A 83 22.24 2.48 -0.16
CA PHE A 83 21.69 1.91 1.07
C PHE A 83 22.39 0.61 1.47
N ASP A 84 22.78 -0.22 0.50
CA ASP A 84 23.55 -1.43 0.75
C ASP A 84 24.92 -1.07 1.35
N HIS A 85 25.61 -0.06 0.81
CA HIS A 85 26.88 0.41 1.38
C HIS A 85 26.72 0.94 2.82
N LEU A 86 25.66 1.70 3.10
CA LEU A 86 25.36 2.19 4.46
C LEU A 86 25.03 1.04 5.41
N SER A 87 24.34 0.01 4.95
CA SER A 87 24.01 -1.16 5.75
C SER A 87 25.27 -1.93 6.18
N ASP A 88 26.26 -2.05 5.29
CA ASP A 88 27.55 -2.67 5.61
C ASP A 88 28.35 -1.85 6.61
N LYS A 89 28.35 -0.51 6.48
CA LYS A 89 29.06 0.42 7.39
C LYS A 89 28.52 0.36 8.81
N HIS A 90 27.19 0.32 8.96
CA HIS A 90 26.51 0.33 10.27
C HIS A 90 26.24 -1.06 10.85
N LEU A 91 26.73 -2.13 10.18
CA LEU A 91 26.52 -3.52 10.57
C LEU A 91 25.03 -3.87 10.73
N VAL A 92 24.21 -3.38 9.81
CA VAL A 92 22.77 -3.64 9.76
C VAL A 92 22.52 -4.70 8.70
N TYR A 93 21.80 -5.76 9.08
CA TYR A 93 21.49 -6.84 8.15
C TYR A 93 20.33 -6.44 7.25
N LYS A 94 20.55 -6.46 5.94
CA LYS A 94 19.51 -6.27 4.93
C LYS A 94 18.59 -7.48 4.87
N VAL A 95 17.31 -7.24 5.12
CA VAL A 95 16.25 -8.24 4.99
C VAL A 95 15.75 -8.21 3.56
N GLU A 96 15.44 -9.38 2.99
CA GLU A 96 14.85 -9.47 1.66
C GLU A 96 13.45 -8.81 1.69
N THR A 97 13.27 -7.74 0.94
CA THR A 97 12.04 -6.95 0.93
C THR A 97 11.14 -7.27 -0.25
N VAL A 98 9.86 -6.96 -0.07
CA VAL A 98 8.84 -7.02 -1.12
C VAL A 98 8.62 -5.59 -1.62
N LYS A 99 8.75 -5.38 -2.94
CA LYS A 99 8.53 -4.09 -3.64
C LYS A 99 9.59 -3.01 -3.30
N ASP A 100 9.15 -1.79 -3.00
CA ASP A 100 9.94 -0.56 -3.01
C ASP A 100 10.45 -0.15 -1.63
N SER A 101 10.26 -1.00 -0.62
CA SER A 101 10.71 -0.73 0.75
C SER A 101 12.09 -1.34 1.01
N PHE A 102 12.95 -0.62 1.72
CA PHE A 102 14.20 -1.15 2.26
C PHE A 102 13.97 -1.51 3.74
N VAL A 103 14.29 -2.74 4.13
CA VAL A 103 14.14 -3.20 5.53
C VAL A 103 15.49 -3.70 6.00
N GLY A 104 16.05 -2.96 6.97
CA GLY A 104 17.25 -3.36 7.70
C GLY A 104 16.89 -3.78 9.13
N VAL A 105 17.61 -4.76 9.66
CA VAL A 105 17.51 -5.18 11.06
C VAL A 105 18.88 -5.14 11.72
N ALA A 106 18.94 -4.55 12.91
CA ALA A 106 20.09 -4.64 13.79
C ALA A 106 19.77 -5.58 14.96
N GLY A 107 20.75 -6.37 15.41
CA GLY A 107 20.56 -7.36 16.48
C GLY A 107 20.09 -8.75 16.01
N ALA A 108 19.96 -8.97 14.69
CA ALA A 108 19.77 -10.27 14.08
C ALA A 108 20.55 -10.34 12.76
N PRO A 109 21.27 -11.43 12.44
CA PRO A 109 21.37 -12.70 13.17
C PRO A 109 22.22 -12.64 14.46
N GLU A 110 23.18 -11.72 14.54
CA GLU A 110 23.99 -11.53 15.74
C GLU A 110 23.37 -10.46 16.64
N LYS A 111 23.18 -10.80 17.92
CA LYS A 111 22.62 -9.89 18.92
C LYS A 111 23.68 -8.86 19.32
N THR A 112 23.28 -7.60 19.31
CA THR A 112 24.10 -6.45 19.72
C THR A 112 23.27 -5.56 20.62
N GLU A 113 23.82 -5.12 21.75
CA GLU A 113 23.10 -4.21 22.67
C GLU A 113 22.88 -2.83 22.02
N ASP A 114 23.82 -2.36 21.20
CA ASP A 114 23.77 -1.06 20.52
C ASP A 114 22.94 -1.06 19.23
N HIS A 115 21.97 -1.99 19.10
CA HIS A 115 21.18 -2.15 17.87
C HIS A 115 20.38 -0.89 17.51
N ALA A 116 19.89 -0.16 18.51
CA ALA A 116 19.04 1.02 18.30
C ALA A 116 19.86 2.21 17.80
N GLU A 117 21.08 2.39 18.33
CA GLU A 117 22.00 3.46 17.94
C GLU A 117 22.45 3.28 16.48
N ARG A 118 22.87 2.07 16.11
CA ARG A 118 23.28 1.76 14.72
C ARG A 118 22.18 2.02 13.69
N ILE A 119 20.94 1.68 14.03
CA ILE A 119 19.79 1.97 13.16
C ILE A 119 19.55 3.48 13.08
N ALA A 120 19.61 4.20 14.21
CA ALA A 120 19.43 5.65 14.20
C ALA A 120 20.50 6.36 13.35
N ASP A 121 21.77 5.97 13.49
CA ASP A 121 22.89 6.51 12.69
C ASP A 121 22.73 6.19 11.20
N MET A 122 22.32 4.95 10.87
CA MET A 122 22.03 4.57 9.49
C MET A 122 20.88 5.39 8.89
N LEU A 123 19.81 5.65 9.63
CA LEU A 123 18.68 6.46 9.16
C LEU A 123 19.08 7.92 8.92
N LEU A 124 19.97 8.47 9.74
CA LEU A 124 20.54 9.80 9.53
C LEU A 124 21.38 9.84 8.25
N ASP A 125 22.33 8.91 8.09
CA ASP A 125 23.18 8.80 6.90
C ASP A 125 22.34 8.57 5.62
N MET A 126 21.25 7.79 5.71
CA MET A 126 20.32 7.55 4.60
C MET A 126 19.59 8.82 4.19
N LYS A 127 19.12 9.60 5.16
CA LYS A 127 18.44 10.86 4.90
C LYS A 127 19.36 11.83 4.17
N ASP A 128 20.58 12.01 4.68
CA ASP A 128 21.57 12.91 4.07
C ASP A 128 21.94 12.44 2.66
N SER A 129 22.09 11.12 2.47
CA SER A 129 22.41 10.52 1.16
C SER A 129 21.34 10.75 0.09
N VAL A 130 20.06 10.74 0.47
CA VAL A 130 18.96 10.94 -0.49
C VAL A 130 18.82 12.40 -0.93
N GLU A 131 19.25 13.36 -0.10
CA GLU A 131 19.32 14.77 -0.51
C GLU A 131 20.28 14.98 -1.70
N PHE A 132 21.25 14.08 -1.91
CA PHE A 132 22.15 14.16 -3.06
C PHE A 132 21.61 13.50 -4.34
N LEU A 133 20.48 12.79 -4.28
CA LEU A 133 19.90 12.10 -5.42
C LEU A 133 18.84 13.00 -6.13
N PRO A 134 19.13 13.47 -7.36
CA PRO A 134 18.16 14.23 -8.13
C PRO A 134 17.05 13.31 -8.65
N ASP A 135 15.82 13.83 -8.67
CA ASP A 135 14.66 13.13 -9.23
C ASP A 135 14.82 12.95 -10.76
N PRO A 136 14.61 11.74 -11.31
CA PRO A 136 14.73 11.48 -12.75
C PRO A 136 13.59 12.10 -13.56
N ARG A 137 12.49 12.56 -12.93
CA ARG A 137 11.36 13.15 -13.64
C ARG A 137 11.79 14.38 -14.45
N PRO A 138 11.52 14.42 -15.76
CA PRO A 138 11.99 15.49 -16.66
C PRO A 138 11.42 16.87 -16.32
N GLU A 139 10.26 16.92 -15.66
CA GLU A 139 9.58 18.13 -15.19
C GLU A 139 10.29 18.77 -13.98
N TYR A 140 11.02 17.98 -13.19
CA TYR A 140 11.68 18.40 -11.95
C TYR A 140 13.20 18.63 -12.08
N LYS A 141 13.78 18.39 -13.27
CA LYS A 141 15.19 18.73 -13.59
C LYS A 141 15.55 20.21 -13.34
N ASN A 142 14.57 21.11 -13.30
CA ASN A 142 14.78 22.55 -13.09
C ASN A 142 14.46 23.05 -11.66
N THR A 143 13.83 22.25 -10.81
CA THR A 143 13.35 22.70 -9.49
C THR A 143 14.18 22.23 -8.30
N ASN A 144 15.28 21.47 -8.52
CA ASN A 144 16.13 20.99 -7.44
C ASN A 144 15.34 20.22 -6.35
N GLU A 145 14.23 19.58 -6.76
CA GLU A 145 13.47 18.73 -5.85
C GLU A 145 14.12 17.35 -5.80
N HIS A 146 14.51 16.98 -4.59
CA HIS A 146 15.10 15.69 -4.29
C HIS A 146 14.02 14.65 -4.03
N ILE A 147 14.38 13.37 -4.21
CA ILE A 147 13.48 12.28 -3.89
C ILE A 147 13.12 12.35 -2.40
N LYS A 148 11.83 12.26 -2.10
CA LYS A 148 11.36 12.22 -0.73
C LYS A 148 11.24 10.79 -0.27
N ILE A 149 11.90 10.48 0.85
CA ILE A 149 11.79 9.17 1.49
C ILE A 149 11.10 9.29 2.84
N GLY A 150 10.29 8.30 3.17
CA GLY A 150 9.74 8.10 4.51
C GLY A 150 10.62 7.13 5.28
N LEU A 151 11.03 7.50 6.49
CA LEU A 151 11.89 6.67 7.35
C LEU A 151 11.13 6.35 8.63
N GLY A 152 11.04 5.06 8.98
CA GLY A 152 10.31 4.58 10.15
C GLY A 152 11.12 3.56 10.93
N ALA A 153 11.22 3.72 12.24
CA ALA A 153 11.95 2.81 13.13
C ALA A 153 11.11 2.40 14.33
N HIS A 154 11.22 1.13 14.72
CA HIS A 154 10.65 0.61 15.95
C HIS A 154 11.50 -0.54 16.51
N SER A 155 11.63 -0.56 17.84
CA SER A 155 12.37 -1.58 18.58
C SER A 155 11.38 -2.53 19.25
N GLY A 156 11.53 -3.83 19.02
CA GLY A 156 10.66 -4.83 19.61
C GLY A 156 11.14 -6.25 19.38
N SER A 157 10.39 -7.23 19.90
CA SER A 157 10.71 -8.64 19.70
C SER A 157 10.36 -9.08 18.27
N VAL A 158 11.28 -9.83 17.65
CA VAL A 158 11.10 -10.43 16.33
C VAL A 158 11.53 -11.89 16.37
N VAL A 159 10.89 -12.71 15.55
CA VAL A 159 11.24 -14.09 15.29
C VAL A 159 11.86 -14.15 13.89
N ALA A 160 13.07 -14.69 13.78
CA ALA A 160 13.73 -14.86 12.50
C ALA A 160 13.97 -16.33 12.20
N GLY A 161 13.89 -16.70 10.92
CA GLY A 161 14.09 -18.08 10.48
C GLY A 161 14.37 -18.19 8.99
N ILE A 162 14.94 -19.33 8.59
CA ILE A 162 15.18 -19.64 7.18
C ILE A 162 13.94 -20.35 6.62
N ILE A 163 13.35 -19.80 5.57
CA ILE A 163 12.20 -20.38 4.88
C ILE A 163 12.63 -20.89 3.50
N GLY A 164 12.12 -22.07 3.14
CA GLY A 164 12.26 -22.62 1.80
C GLY A 164 13.44 -23.59 1.69
N ASN A 165 13.20 -24.74 1.06
CA ASN A 165 14.20 -25.79 0.94
C ASN A 165 15.02 -25.68 -0.36
N LYS A 166 14.45 -25.09 -1.42
CA LYS A 166 15.13 -24.89 -2.72
C LYS A 166 15.83 -23.53 -2.82
N CYS A 167 15.20 -22.49 -2.27
CA CYS A 167 15.77 -21.15 -2.16
C CYS A 167 15.58 -20.69 -0.70
N PRO A 168 16.54 -20.99 0.19
CA PRO A 168 16.46 -20.58 1.59
C PRO A 168 16.53 -19.07 1.69
N ARG A 169 15.52 -18.46 2.31
CA ARG A 169 15.42 -17.02 2.55
C ARG A 169 15.37 -16.74 4.03
N TYR A 170 16.18 -15.79 4.49
CA TYR A 170 16.12 -15.35 5.88
C TYR A 170 14.97 -14.36 6.05
N CYS A 171 13.91 -14.80 6.71
CA CYS A 171 12.71 -14.02 6.91
C CYS A 171 12.55 -13.67 8.39
N LEU A 172 12.08 -12.45 8.64
CA LEU A 172 11.70 -12.01 9.96
C LEU A 172 10.18 -11.90 10.05
N PHE A 173 9.64 -12.22 11.22
CA PHE A 173 8.23 -12.08 11.55
C PHE A 173 8.08 -11.49 12.95
N GLY A 174 7.02 -10.73 13.15
CA GLY A 174 6.67 -10.20 14.47
C GLY A 174 5.94 -8.88 14.36
N ASP A 175 5.28 -8.51 15.46
CA ASP A 175 4.55 -7.25 15.55
C ASP A 175 5.47 -6.03 15.41
N ALA A 176 6.75 -6.17 15.74
CA ALA A 176 7.72 -5.10 15.57
C ALA A 176 7.88 -4.70 14.10
N MET A 177 7.91 -5.65 13.16
CA MET A 177 7.98 -5.34 11.71
C MET A 177 6.74 -4.59 11.24
N ASN A 178 5.55 -5.07 11.63
CA ASN A 178 4.28 -4.45 11.28
C ASN A 178 4.18 -3.03 11.86
N THR A 179 4.69 -2.83 13.08
CA THR A 179 4.72 -1.51 13.73
C THR A 179 5.70 -0.58 13.02
N SER A 180 6.92 -1.01 12.68
CA SER A 180 7.87 -0.22 11.89
C SER A 180 7.30 0.23 10.55
N SER A 181 6.62 -0.69 9.84
CA SER A 181 5.96 -0.37 8.57
C SER A 181 4.86 0.69 8.76
N ARG A 182 4.07 0.61 9.84
CA ARG A 182 3.10 1.65 10.18
C ARG A 182 3.77 2.98 10.51
N MET A 183 4.88 2.99 11.26
CA MET A 183 5.62 4.22 11.57
C MET A 183 6.13 4.91 10.30
N MET A 184 6.57 4.14 9.31
CA MET A 184 6.96 4.66 7.99
C MET A 184 5.75 5.26 7.25
N SER A 185 4.63 4.54 7.17
CA SER A 185 3.44 4.99 6.43
C SER A 185 2.68 6.16 7.10
N SER A 186 2.72 6.26 8.43
CA SER A 186 2.13 7.38 9.18
C SER A 186 3.08 8.56 9.34
N GLY A 187 4.35 8.41 8.95
CA GLY A 187 5.37 9.44 9.05
C GLY A 187 5.19 10.55 8.03
N GLU A 188 5.70 11.74 8.34
CA GLU A 188 5.85 12.80 7.35
C GLU A 188 7.02 12.47 6.40
N GLU A 189 6.88 12.85 5.13
CA GLU A 189 7.95 12.77 4.14
C GLU A 189 9.23 13.49 4.64
N GLN A 190 10.41 12.94 4.35
CA GLN A 190 11.71 13.51 4.73
C GLN A 190 11.96 13.65 6.25
N ARG A 191 11.13 12.99 7.08
CA ARG A 191 11.35 12.88 8.53
C ARG A 191 11.52 11.43 8.95
N ILE A 192 12.29 11.25 10.03
CA ILE A 192 12.48 9.96 10.68
C ILE A 192 11.42 9.84 11.78
N HIS A 193 10.51 8.88 11.64
CA HIS A 193 9.50 8.57 12.64
C HIS A 193 9.97 7.40 13.51
N ILE A 194 10.00 7.59 14.82
CA ILE A 194 10.47 6.57 15.77
C ILE A 194 9.34 6.27 16.76
N SER A 195 9.07 4.99 16.97
CA SER A 195 8.14 4.55 18.02
C SER A 195 8.65 4.92 19.42
N LYS A 196 7.73 5.08 20.37
CA LYS A 196 8.05 5.33 21.78
C LYS A 196 8.73 4.15 22.47
#